data_AF-A0A7K9BH26-F1
#
_entry.id   AF-A0A7K9BH26-F1
#
_cell.length_a   1.000
_cell.length_b   1.000
_cell.length_c   1.000
_cell.angle_alpha   90.00
_cell.angle_beta   90.00
_cell.angle_gamma   90.00
#
_symmetry.space_group_name_H-M   'P 1'
#
loop_
_entity.id
_entity.type
_entity.pdbx_description
1 polymer ?
#
loop_
_entity_poly.entity_id
_entity_poly.type
_entity_poly.pdbx_seq_one_letter_code
_entity_poly.pdbx_strand_id
1 'polypeptide(L)' 'PCVLGCEGIASGRHCWEVEVEPKGSWAVGVARESVKRRDETSESPEIELWSMGLCQGQFWALTSLER' A
#
# COMPACT_ATOMS: atom_id res chain seq x y z
N PRO A 1 -3.26 3.89 10.04
CA PRO A 1 -3.08 2.47 10.40
C PRO A 1 -3.23 1.64 9.12
N CYS A 2 -2.52 0.51 8.99
CA CYS A 2 -2.58 -0.37 7.83
C CYS A 2 -2.71 -1.82 8.27
N VAL A 3 -3.31 -2.64 7.41
CA VAL A 3 -3.47 -4.08 7.58
C VAL A 3 -3.08 -4.76 6.26
N LEU A 4 -2.56 -5.98 6.34
CA LEU A 4 -2.20 -6.79 5.17
C LEU A 4 -3.22 -7.90 4.98
N GLY A 5 -3.32 -8.40 3.75
CA GLY A 5 -4.00 -9.67 3.48
C GLY A 5 -3.31 -10.82 4.21
N CYS A 6 -4.03 -11.93 4.38
CA CYS A 6 -3.50 -13.10 5.08
C CYS A 6 -2.44 -13.85 4.26
N GLU A 7 -2.56 -13.84 2.93
CA GLU A 7 -1.71 -14.61 2.02
C GLU A 7 -0.80 -13.71 1.19
N GLY A 8 0.47 -14.11 1.09
CA GLY A 8 1.44 -13.50 0.20
C GLY A 8 1.31 -14.01 -1.24
N ILE A 9 1.73 -13.19 -2.20
CA ILE A 9 1.72 -13.53 -3.63
C ILE A 9 3.16 -13.65 -4.12
N ALA A 10 3.57 -14.85 -4.53
CA ALA A 10 4.91 -15.09 -5.06
C ALA A 10 4.99 -15.11 -6.60
N SER A 11 3.88 -15.40 -7.29
CA SER A 11 3.84 -15.49 -8.76
C SER A 11 2.40 -15.47 -9.30
N GLY A 12 2.26 -15.29 -10.62
CA GLY A 12 0.97 -15.31 -11.31
C GLY A 12 0.26 -13.96 -11.34
N ARG A 13 -1.01 -13.96 -11.77
CA ARG A 13 -1.87 -12.76 -11.83
C ARG A 13 -3.02 -12.94 -10.84
N HIS A 14 -3.18 -11.95 -9.97
CA HIS A 14 -4.19 -11.93 -8.92
C HIS A 14 -4.98 -10.63 -9.02
N CYS A 15 -6.28 -10.71 -8.72
CA CYS A 15 -7.18 -9.57 -8.76
C CYS A 15 -8.09 -9.63 -7.53
N TRP A 16 -8.36 -8.47 -6.94
CA TRP A 16 -9.29 -8.32 -5.83
C TRP A 16 -10.08 -7.03 -6.02
N GLU A 17 -11.24 -6.96 -5.40
CA GLU A 17 -12.11 -5.79 -5.40
C GLU A 17 -12.28 -5.30 -3.97
N VAL A 18 -12.30 -3.98 -3.79
CA VAL A 18 -12.49 -3.35 -2.49
C VAL A 18 -13.59 -2.31 -2.62
N GLU A 19 -14.66 -2.47 -1.85
CA GLU A 19 -15.67 -1.44 -1.71
C GLU A 19 -15.17 -0.36 -0.75
N VAL A 20 -15.23 0.89 -1.18
CA VAL A 20 -14.74 2.04 -0.43
C VAL A 20 -15.84 3.10 -0.34
N GLU A 21 -15.87 3.83 0.77
CA GLU A 21 -16.77 4.95 0.91
C GLU A 21 -16.29 6.17 0.09
N PRO A 22 -17.21 6.98 -0.48
CA PRO A 22 -16.86 8.22 -1.17
C PRO A 22 -16.28 9.31 -0.28
N LYS A 23 -16.35 9.14 1.05
CA LYS A 23 -15.91 10.11 2.06
C LYS A 23 -14.81 9.52 2.92
N GLY A 24 -13.96 10.40 3.44
CA GLY A 24 -12.83 10.02 4.29
C GLY A 24 -11.55 9.76 3.50
N SER A 25 -10.58 9.17 4.19
CA SER A 25 -9.27 8.84 3.61
C SER A 25 -9.07 7.34 3.64
N TRP A 26 -8.66 6.78 2.51
CA TRP A 26 -8.36 5.35 2.37
C TRP A 26 -7.22 5.14 1.39
N ALA A 27 -6.58 3.99 1.51
CA ALA A 27 -5.52 3.55 0.62
C ALA A 27 -5.64 2.04 0.40
N VAL A 28 -5.42 1.59 -0.84
CA VAL A 28 -5.34 0.18 -1.21
C VAL A 28 -4.10 -0.03 -2.06
N GLY A 29 -3.50 -1.21 -1.99
CA GLY A 29 -2.26 -1.46 -2.68
C GLY A 29 -1.65 -2.82 -2.37
N VAL A 30 -0.40 -2.97 -2.80
CA VAL A 30 0.45 -4.14 -2.57
C VAL A 30 1.78 -3.69 -1.97
N ALA A 31 2.23 -4.42 -0.96
CA ALA A 31 3.52 -4.23 -0.33
C ALA A 31 4.36 -5.49 -0.55
N ARG A 32 5.68 -5.33 -0.68
CA ARG A 32 6.59 -6.48 -0.55
C ARG A 32 6.50 -7.01 0.88
N GLU A 33 6.56 -8.33 1.01
CA GLU A 33 6.49 -9.00 2.32
C GLU A 33 7.62 -8.55 3.27
N SER A 34 8.76 -8.16 2.70
CA SER A 34 9.92 -7.62 3.41
C SER A 34 9.76 -6.19 3.95
N VAL A 35 8.66 -5.49 3.66
CA VAL A 35 8.46 -4.11 4.14
C VAL A 35 8.45 -4.08 5.66
N LYS A 36 9.43 -3.36 6.24
CA LYS A 36 9.52 -3.16 7.69
C LYS A 36 8.27 -2.44 8.19
N ARG A 37 7.64 -3.01 9.22
CA ARG A 37 6.58 -2.32 9.96
C ARG A 37 7.25 -1.22 10.81
N ARG A 38 6.60 -0.07 10.92
CA ARG A 38 7.17 1.23 11.34
C ARG A 38 7.85 1.28 12.74
N ASP A 39 7.85 0.18 13.49
CA ASP A 39 8.47 0.07 14.81
C ASP A 39 9.90 -0.52 14.78
N GLU A 40 10.41 -0.96 13.63
CA GLU A 40 11.75 -1.53 13.48
C GLU A 40 12.71 -0.56 12.76
N THR A 41 13.30 0.34 13.55
CA THR A 41 14.53 1.12 13.29
C THR A 41 14.75 1.66 11.86
N SER A 42 14.59 2.98 11.74
CA SER A 42 14.74 3.80 10.55
C SER A 42 16.12 3.71 9.88
N GLU A 43 16.20 2.90 8.84
CA GLU A 43 16.92 3.25 7.62
C GLU A 43 15.90 3.01 6.52
N SER A 44 15.32 4.08 5.96
CA SER A 44 14.25 3.99 4.97
C SER A 44 14.75 3.21 3.76
N PRO A 45 14.34 1.95 3.54
CA PRO A 45 14.55 1.33 2.25
C PRO A 45 13.68 2.10 1.26
N GLU A 46 14.01 2.00 -0.03
CA GLU A 46 13.08 2.37 -1.10
C GLU A 46 11.68 1.84 -0.74
N ILE A 47 10.67 2.69 -0.86
CA ILE A 47 9.31 2.32 -0.46
C ILE A 47 8.82 1.26 -1.46
N GLU A 48 8.91 -0.01 -1.07
CA GLU A 48 8.43 -1.18 -1.82
C GLU A 48 6.91 -1.38 -1.70
N LEU A 49 6.17 -0.28 -1.79
CA LEU A 49 4.72 -0.21 -1.67
C LEU A 49 4.16 0.46 -2.91
N TRP A 50 3.31 -0.25 -3.64
CA TRP A 50 2.47 0.32 -4.68
C TRP A 50 1.08 0.50 -4.12
N SER A 51 0.60 1.74 -4.08
CA SER A 51 -0.72 2.01 -3.53
C SER A 51 -1.37 3.20 -4.20
N MET A 52 -2.68 3.28 -4.07
CA MET A 52 -3.47 4.43 -4.47
C MET A 52 -4.58 4.66 -3.46
N GLY A 53 -5.14 5.86 -3.47
CA GLY A 53 -6.16 6.18 -2.49
C GLY A 53 -6.83 7.52 -2.70
N LEU A 54 -7.72 7.82 -1.77
CA LEU A 54 -8.35 9.12 -1.59
C LEU A 54 -7.83 9.73 -0.29
N CYS A 55 -7.38 10.98 -0.34
CA CYS A 55 -7.03 11.73 0.85
C CYS A 55 -7.45 13.18 0.65
N GLN A 56 -8.17 13.75 1.61
CA GLN A 56 -8.65 15.15 1.54
C GLN A 56 -9.40 15.47 0.24
N GLY A 57 -10.20 14.51 -0.25
CA GLY A 57 -10.97 14.68 -1.49
C GLY A 57 -10.15 14.60 -2.78
N GLN A 58 -8.85 14.25 -2.70
CA GLN A 58 -7.97 14.12 -3.86
C GLN A 58 -7.48 12.68 -4.00
N PHE A 59 -7.52 12.18 -5.23
CA PHE A 59 -6.94 10.88 -5.56
C PHE A 59 -5.43 11.00 -5.72
N TRP A 60 -4.72 9.98 -5.28
CA TRP A 60 -3.27 9.88 -5.41
C TRP A 60 -2.86 8.45 -5.76
N ALA A 61 -1.68 8.32 -6.35
CA ALA A 61 -1.02 7.05 -6.61
C ALA A 61 0.45 7.16 -6.16
N LEU A 62 0.89 6.17 -5.38
CA LEU A 62 2.27 5.94 -5.00
C LEU A 62 2.78 4.79 -5.87
N THR A 63 3.51 5.16 -6.91
CA THR A 63 4.00 4.21 -7.93
C THR A 63 5.50 3.96 -7.82
N SER A 64 6.24 4.91 -7.24
CA SER A 64 7.61 4.78 -6.76
C SER A 64 7.97 6.07 -6.02
N LEU A 65 8.76 6.00 -4.95
CA LEU A 65 9.49 7.17 -4.45
C LEU A 65 10.95 7.01 -4.86
N GLU A 66 11.20 7.10 -6.17
CA GLU A 66 12.57 7.27 -6.66
C GLU A 66 13.05 8.67 -6.24
N ARG A 67 14.28 8.76 -5.72
CA ARG A 67 15.03 10.01 -5.65
C ARG A 67 15.80 10.17 -6.95
#